data_AF-A0A3D1IQC0-F1
#
_entry.id   AF-A0A3D1IQC0-F1
#
_cell.length_a   1.000
_cell.length_b   1.000
_cell.length_c   1.000
_cell.angle_alpha   90.00
_cell.angle_beta   90.00
_cell.angle_gamma   90.00
#
_symmetry.space_group_name_H-M   'P 1'
#
loop_
_entity.id
_entity.type
_entity.pdbx_description
1 polymer ?
#
loop_
_entity_poly.entity_id
_entity_poly.type
_entity_poly.pdbx_seq_one_letter_code
_entity_poly.pdbx_strand_id
1 'polypeptide(L)'
;MAKKQNLKEWSEKSLTKDDWNFSVFKRLPKSAISRVYQWELDRELGSGKGSFASDANNKKWLADVAKGNYEDLPVANVTSKSGTSLKTGKDGAALSTNGASTLHVFQINWHCSKQELVDAFTEWLEEEHSTPFNTFPTNTRGRPRHQFTLLEKISIHRFHQVGYSGGPKFFRENAKDKYKSGLKRINWTLAQREINQHLKQRTKELARISKQTGKDWKKVLYS
;
A
#
# COMPACT_ATOMS: atom_id res chain seq x y z
N MET A 1 -16.61 12.42 -22.23
CA MET A 1 -16.22 13.37 -21.16
C MET A 1 -15.75 12.58 -19.95
N ALA A 2 -14.51 12.76 -19.49
CA ALA A 2 -14.03 12.08 -18.28
C ALA A 2 -14.78 12.62 -17.07
N LYS A 3 -15.49 11.75 -16.33
CA LYS A 3 -16.09 12.11 -15.03
C LYS A 3 -15.00 12.73 -14.16
N LYS A 4 -15.17 13.99 -13.75
CA LYS A 4 -14.29 14.66 -12.79
C LYS A 4 -14.24 13.77 -11.54
N GLN A 5 -13.07 13.20 -11.23
CA GLN A 5 -12.92 12.43 -10.01
C GLN A 5 -13.16 13.38 -8.83
N ASN A 6 -14.06 13.02 -7.91
CA ASN A 6 -14.27 13.76 -6.66
C ASN A 6 -13.10 13.48 -5.72
N LEU A 7 -11.92 14.02 -6.08
CA LEU A 7 -10.74 13.97 -5.24
C LEU A 7 -10.91 14.97 -4.09
N LYS A 8 -10.31 14.65 -2.95
CA LYS A 8 -10.17 15.59 -1.86
C LYS A 8 -9.33 16.78 -2.37
N GLU A 9 -9.89 17.98 -2.20
CA GLU A 9 -9.18 19.21 -2.52
C GLU A 9 -8.37 19.67 -1.31
N TRP A 10 -7.08 19.89 -1.53
CA TRP A 10 -6.16 20.41 -0.52
C TRP A 10 -5.91 21.89 -0.77
N SER A 11 -5.86 22.66 0.31
CA SER A 11 -5.50 24.07 0.32
C SER A 11 -4.36 24.28 1.32
N GLU A 12 -3.62 25.39 1.21
CA GLU A 12 -2.58 25.72 2.20
C GLU A 12 -3.11 25.74 3.63
N LYS A 13 -4.38 26.13 3.83
CA LYS A 13 -5.04 26.16 5.14
C LYS A 13 -5.44 24.78 5.65
N SER A 14 -5.77 23.84 4.75
CA SER A 14 -6.26 22.50 5.11
C SER A 14 -5.17 21.43 5.12
N LEU A 15 -4.00 21.70 4.52
CA LEU A 15 -2.88 20.77 4.44
C LEU A 15 -1.95 20.93 5.65
N THR A 16 -2.17 20.14 6.69
CA THR A 16 -1.39 20.18 7.94
C THR A 16 -0.18 19.24 7.89
N LYS A 17 0.73 19.34 8.87
CA LYS A 17 1.91 18.47 8.96
C LYS A 17 1.56 16.98 8.98
N ASP A 18 0.47 16.61 9.65
CA ASP A 18 -0.01 15.23 9.75
C ASP A 18 -0.52 14.68 8.40
N ASP A 19 -0.78 15.57 7.44
CA ASP A 19 -1.23 15.21 6.10
C ASP A 19 -0.09 15.01 5.10
N TRP A 20 1.13 15.44 5.38
CA TRP A 20 2.22 15.23 4.42
C TRP A 20 3.45 14.61 5.04
N ASN A 21 3.60 14.63 6.36
CA ASN A 21 4.77 14.09 7.02
C ASN A 21 4.56 12.64 7.45
N PHE A 22 4.97 11.71 6.58
CA PHE A 22 4.87 10.28 6.86
C PHE A 22 6.07 9.73 7.63
N SER A 23 7.03 10.54 8.09
CA SER A 23 8.28 10.06 8.69
C SER A 23 8.10 9.07 9.84
N VAL A 24 6.99 9.19 10.59
CA VAL A 24 6.58 8.27 11.66
C VAL A 24 6.40 6.83 11.19
N PHE A 25 6.11 6.60 9.91
CA PHE A 25 5.88 5.28 9.32
C PHE A 25 7.13 4.68 8.67
N LYS A 26 8.25 5.40 8.63
CA LYS A 26 9.46 4.99 7.89
C LYS A 26 10.04 3.66 8.36
N ARG A 27 9.84 3.31 9.63
CA ARG A 27 10.36 2.09 10.27
C ARG A 27 9.33 0.95 10.31
N LEU A 28 8.13 1.14 9.77
CA LEU A 28 7.13 0.09 9.74
C LEU A 28 7.50 -1.03 8.74
N PRO A 29 7.05 -2.27 8.97
CA PRO A 29 7.10 -3.33 7.96
C PRO A 29 6.44 -2.89 6.64
N LYS A 30 6.88 -3.45 5.51
CA LYS A 30 6.41 -3.04 4.17
C LYS A 30 4.89 -3.18 4.03
N SER A 31 4.37 -4.31 4.45
CA SER A 31 2.94 -4.67 4.51
C SER A 31 2.14 -3.65 5.37
N ALA A 32 2.68 -3.22 6.50
CA ALA A 32 2.07 -2.19 7.35
C ALA A 32 2.06 -0.82 6.66
N ILE A 33 3.13 -0.46 5.94
CA ILE A 33 3.18 0.75 5.11
C ILE A 33 2.12 0.68 3.99
N SER A 34 1.88 -0.48 3.39
CA SER A 34 0.82 -0.64 2.38
C SER A 34 -0.57 -0.31 2.92
N ARG A 35 -0.86 -0.70 4.18
CA ARG A 35 -2.12 -0.34 4.84
C ARG A 35 -2.26 1.16 5.02
N VAL A 36 -1.19 1.83 5.47
CA VAL A 36 -1.15 3.30 5.58
C VAL A 36 -1.40 3.93 4.20
N TYR A 37 -0.72 3.44 3.17
CA TYR A 37 -0.83 3.96 1.81
C TYR A 37 -2.25 3.83 1.26
N GLN A 38 -2.91 2.68 1.46
CA GLN A 38 -4.28 2.45 1.02
C GLN A 38 -5.27 3.38 1.74
N TRP A 39 -5.11 3.58 3.05
CA TRP A 39 -5.93 4.55 3.80
C TRP A 39 -5.78 5.96 3.25
N GLU A 40 -4.54 6.39 2.99
CA GLU A 40 -4.28 7.73 2.46
C GLU A 40 -4.78 7.90 1.03
N LEU A 41 -4.75 6.86 0.18
CA LEU A 41 -5.40 6.87 -1.13
C LEU A 41 -6.92 6.99 -1.03
N ASP A 42 -7.55 6.23 -0.15
CA ASP A 42 -9.01 6.30 0.05
C ASP A 42 -9.42 7.67 0.61
N ARG A 43 -8.54 8.29 1.40
CA ARG A 43 -8.70 9.68 1.86
C ARG A 43 -8.61 10.68 0.72
N GLU A 44 -7.68 10.50 -0.23
CA GLU A 44 -7.65 11.28 -1.48
C GLU A 44 -8.92 11.08 -2.31
N LEU A 45 -9.54 9.89 -2.26
CA LEU A 45 -10.79 9.58 -2.96
C LEU A 45 -12.06 9.95 -2.15
N GLY A 46 -11.90 10.69 -1.05
CA GLY A 46 -13.02 11.25 -0.30
C GLY A 46 -13.69 10.27 0.68
N SER A 47 -12.92 9.38 1.32
CA SER A 47 -13.42 8.50 2.40
C SER A 47 -14.02 9.27 3.58
N GLY A 48 -13.70 10.56 3.74
CA GLY A 48 -14.14 11.39 4.86
C GLY A 48 -13.33 11.18 6.13
N LYS A 49 -12.28 10.34 6.09
CA LYS A 49 -11.43 10.06 7.26
C LYS A 49 -10.31 11.08 7.44
N GLY A 50 -9.84 11.18 8.69
CA GLY A 50 -8.62 11.91 9.07
C GLY A 50 -7.35 11.20 8.55
N SER A 51 -6.17 11.77 8.87
CA SER A 51 -4.90 11.10 8.56
C SER A 51 -4.83 9.76 9.28
N PHE A 52 -4.11 8.78 8.73
CA PHE A 52 -3.97 7.46 9.32
C PHE A 52 -3.52 7.52 10.78
N ALA A 53 -2.55 8.40 11.08
CA ALA A 53 -2.02 8.60 12.41
C ALA A 53 -3.00 9.24 13.40
N SER A 54 -4.05 9.92 12.92
CA SER A 54 -5.03 10.61 13.78
C SER A 54 -6.16 9.69 14.26
N ASP A 55 -6.48 8.64 13.50
CA ASP A 55 -7.58 7.72 13.77
C ASP A 55 -7.29 6.81 14.98
N ALA A 56 -8.25 6.67 15.90
CA ALA A 56 -8.06 5.93 17.15
C ALA A 56 -7.81 4.44 16.94
N ASN A 57 -8.50 3.81 15.98
CA ASN A 57 -8.32 2.39 15.69
C ASN A 57 -6.95 2.13 15.04
N ASN A 58 -6.54 3.02 14.14
CA ASN A 58 -5.22 2.94 13.53
C ASN A 58 -4.10 3.21 14.53
N LYS A 59 -4.27 4.13 15.49
CA LYS A 59 -3.31 4.35 16.59
C LYS A 59 -3.14 3.09 17.43
N LYS A 60 -4.24 2.43 17.81
CA LYS A 60 -4.20 1.15 18.53
C LYS A 60 -3.47 0.08 17.71
N TRP A 61 -3.82 -0.05 16.44
CA TRP A 61 -3.17 -0.99 15.54
C TRP A 61 -1.66 -0.70 15.37
N LEU A 62 -1.25 0.57 15.26
CA LEU A 62 0.18 0.94 15.20
C LEU A 62 0.93 0.56 16.48
N ALA A 63 0.29 0.67 17.65
CA ALA A 63 0.88 0.23 18.90
C ALA A 63 1.06 -1.30 18.93
N ASP A 64 0.15 -2.06 18.33
CA ASP A 64 0.28 -3.51 18.18
C ASP A 64 1.39 -3.88 17.19
N VAL A 65 1.48 -3.18 16.04
CA VAL A 65 2.58 -3.34 15.08
C VAL A 65 3.94 -3.07 15.73
N ALA A 66 4.05 -2.02 16.55
CA ALA A 66 5.29 -1.68 17.25
C ALA A 66 5.72 -2.75 18.26
N LYS A 67 4.77 -3.54 18.78
CA LYS A 67 5.02 -4.69 19.67
C LYS A 67 5.28 -6.00 18.92
N GLY A 68 5.31 -5.99 17.59
CA GLY A 68 5.38 -7.20 16.77
C GLY A 68 4.08 -8.02 16.74
N ASN A 69 2.98 -7.48 17.28
CA ASN A 69 1.66 -8.10 17.27
C ASN A 69 0.91 -7.74 15.99
N TYR A 70 1.52 -8.07 14.85
CA TYR A 70 1.03 -7.71 13.54
C TYR A 70 1.28 -8.86 12.55
N GLU A 71 0.36 -9.04 11.62
CA GLU A 71 0.41 -10.09 10.60
C GLU A 71 0.90 -9.48 9.30
N ASP A 72 2.10 -9.88 8.84
CA ASP A 72 2.66 -9.45 7.55
C ASP A 72 1.78 -9.93 6.38
N LEU A 73 1.07 -11.04 6.58
CA LEU A 73 0.14 -11.68 5.65
C LEU A 73 -1.15 -12.05 6.37
N PRO A 74 -2.33 -11.89 5.74
CA PRO A 74 -3.59 -12.31 6.36
C PRO A 74 -3.52 -13.80 6.68
N VAL A 75 -3.91 -14.19 7.89
CA VAL A 75 -4.15 -15.59 8.25
C VAL A 75 -5.28 -16.12 7.36
N ALA A 76 -4.94 -16.88 6.32
CA ALA A 76 -5.92 -17.53 5.47
C ALA A 76 -6.33 -18.85 6.14
N ASN A 77 -7.61 -18.93 6.53
CA ASN A 77 -8.23 -20.20 6.87
C ASN A 77 -8.67 -20.85 5.55
N VAL A 78 -7.90 -21.81 5.05
CA VAL A 78 -8.27 -22.57 3.85
C VAL A 78 -8.87 -23.89 4.29
N THR A 79 -10.17 -24.06 4.09
CA THR A 79 -10.82 -25.36 4.27
C THR A 79 -10.77 -26.11 2.94
N SER A 80 -10.05 -27.24 2.91
CA SER A 80 -10.04 -28.12 1.76
C SER A 80 -11.45 -28.68 1.49
N LYS A 81 -11.70 -29.19 0.28
CA LYS A 81 -12.95 -29.91 -0.03
C LYS A 81 -13.17 -31.14 0.87
N SER A 82 -12.10 -31.69 1.47
CA SER A 82 -12.17 -32.78 2.45
C SER A 82 -12.45 -32.32 3.90
N GLY A 83 -12.67 -31.02 4.13
CA GLY A 83 -12.99 -30.46 5.45
C GLY A 83 -11.76 -30.16 6.31
N THR A 84 -10.55 -30.28 5.78
CA THR A 84 -9.31 -29.97 6.51
C THR A 84 -9.09 -28.46 6.52
N SER A 85 -9.10 -27.83 7.70
CA SER A 85 -8.81 -26.39 7.85
C SER A 85 -7.33 -26.14 8.06
N LEU A 86 -6.74 -25.41 7.13
CA LEU A 86 -5.34 -24.99 7.12
C LEU A 86 -5.28 -23.54 7.59
N LYS A 87 -4.43 -23.25 8.58
CA LYS A 87 -4.13 -21.88 9.02
C LYS A 87 -2.72 -21.54 8.59
N THR A 88 -2.55 -20.43 7.89
CA THR A 88 -1.22 -19.85 7.68
C THR A 88 -0.79 -19.13 8.96
N GLY A 89 0.43 -19.37 9.47
CA GLY A 89 1.01 -18.57 10.56
C GLY A 89 1.19 -17.09 10.18
N LYS A 90 1.54 -16.25 11.16
CA LYS A 90 1.68 -14.78 11.00
C LYS A 90 2.64 -14.33 9.87
N ASP A 91 3.63 -15.16 9.58
CA ASP A 91 4.66 -14.92 8.55
C ASP A 91 4.31 -15.61 7.21
N GLY A 92 3.14 -16.25 7.12
CA GLY A 92 2.73 -17.10 5.98
C GLY A 92 3.51 -18.41 5.84
N ALA A 93 4.43 -18.70 6.76
CA ALA A 93 5.37 -19.82 6.66
C ALA A 93 4.94 -21.11 7.38
N ALA A 94 4.06 -21.02 8.39
CA ALA A 94 3.63 -22.20 9.12
C ALA A 94 2.29 -22.70 8.58
N LEU A 95 2.33 -23.69 7.69
CA LEU A 95 1.19 -24.57 7.43
C LEU A 95 1.26 -25.71 8.45
N SER A 96 0.55 -25.59 9.57
CA SER A 96 0.46 -26.71 10.50
C SER A 96 -0.47 -27.77 9.93
N THR A 97 0.07 -28.88 9.43
CA THR A 97 -0.72 -30.07 9.07
C THR A 97 -0.19 -31.31 9.78
N ASN A 98 -1.08 -31.98 10.52
CA ASN A 98 -0.90 -33.37 10.95
C ASN A 98 -1.15 -34.32 9.75
N GLY A 99 -0.39 -34.15 8.65
CA GLY A 99 -0.54 -34.96 7.44
C GLY A 99 0.07 -34.32 6.19
N ALA A 100 0.39 -35.14 5.20
CA ALA A 100 0.96 -34.74 3.91
C ALA A 100 -0.03 -33.85 3.14
N SER A 101 0.18 -32.54 3.23
CA SER A 101 -0.59 -31.51 2.53
C SER A 101 0.28 -30.92 1.40
N THR A 102 -0.27 -30.86 0.19
CA THR A 102 0.34 -30.21 -0.98
C THR A 102 -0.13 -28.75 -1.11
N LEU A 103 -0.46 -28.09 0.01
CA LEU A 103 -0.88 -26.69 -0.04
C LEU A 103 0.36 -25.80 -0.23
N HIS A 104 0.41 -25.10 -1.36
CA HIS A 104 1.47 -24.14 -1.65
C HIS A 104 0.92 -22.71 -1.53
N VAL A 105 1.52 -21.91 -0.63
CA VAL A 105 1.21 -20.48 -0.50
C VAL A 105 2.15 -19.71 -1.42
N PHE A 106 1.62 -18.89 -2.32
CA PHE A 106 2.42 -18.07 -3.22
C PHE A 106 2.06 -16.59 -3.06
N GLN A 107 3.07 -15.73 -3.06
CA GLN A 107 2.87 -14.29 -3.04
C GLN A 107 2.87 -13.76 -4.47
N ILE A 108 1.73 -13.21 -4.89
CA ILE A 108 1.60 -12.57 -6.20
C ILE A 108 1.97 -11.09 -6.07
N ASN A 109 3.02 -10.67 -6.77
CA ASN A 109 3.23 -9.26 -7.04
C ASN A 109 2.32 -8.82 -8.20
N TRP A 110 1.21 -8.16 -7.88
CA TRP A 110 0.25 -7.66 -8.88
C TRP A 110 0.82 -6.54 -9.79
N HIS A 111 2.06 -6.09 -9.56
CA HIS A 111 2.78 -5.20 -10.47
C HIS A 111 3.56 -5.94 -11.56
N CYS A 112 3.73 -7.27 -11.46
CA CYS A 112 4.33 -8.07 -12.51
C CYS A 112 3.37 -8.21 -13.69
N SER A 113 3.92 -8.25 -14.90
CA SER A 113 3.21 -8.64 -16.11
C SER A 113 2.79 -10.11 -16.04
N LYS A 114 1.83 -10.49 -16.89
CA LYS A 114 1.39 -11.89 -17.01
C LYS A 114 2.58 -12.83 -17.31
N GLN A 115 3.50 -12.41 -18.17
CA GLN A 115 4.66 -13.22 -18.55
C GLN A 115 5.60 -13.42 -17.36
N GLU A 116 5.94 -12.35 -16.64
CA GLU A 116 6.80 -12.44 -15.45
C GLU A 116 6.19 -13.33 -14.36
N LEU A 117 4.86 -13.33 -14.20
CA LEU A 117 4.19 -14.24 -13.27
C LEU A 117 4.24 -15.71 -13.72
N VAL A 118 4.12 -15.96 -15.04
CA VAL A 118 4.19 -17.30 -15.63
C VAL A 118 5.61 -17.86 -15.56
N ASP A 119 6.61 -17.06 -15.90
CA ASP A 119 8.02 -17.48 -15.87
C ASP A 119 8.44 -17.83 -14.45
N ALA A 120 8.11 -16.96 -13.49
CA ALA A 120 8.40 -17.19 -12.09
C ALA A 120 7.69 -18.44 -11.55
N PHE A 121 6.42 -18.66 -11.90
CA PHE A 121 5.70 -19.87 -11.49
C PHE A 121 6.28 -21.15 -12.12
N THR A 122 6.76 -21.08 -13.37
CA THR A 122 7.41 -22.20 -14.06
C THR A 122 8.74 -22.56 -13.40
N GLU A 123 9.59 -21.57 -13.12
CA GLU A 123 10.87 -21.75 -12.40
C GLU A 123 10.66 -22.39 -11.03
N TRP A 124 9.62 -21.97 -10.30
CA TRP A 124 9.26 -22.56 -9.00
C TRP A 124 8.87 -24.05 -9.09
N LEU A 125 8.13 -24.44 -10.14
CA LEU A 125 7.75 -25.83 -10.37
C LEU A 125 8.94 -26.71 -10.75
N GLU A 126 9.89 -26.16 -11.52
CA GLU A 126 11.08 -26.88 -11.99
C GLU A 126 12.13 -27.08 -10.89
N GLU A 127 12.23 -26.15 -9.94
CA GLU A 127 13.25 -26.17 -8.88
C GLU A 127 12.77 -26.76 -7.52
N GLU A 128 11.54 -27.26 -7.42
CA GLU A 128 10.97 -27.90 -6.22
C GLU A 128 11.14 -27.10 -4.89
N HIS A 129 11.04 -25.77 -4.94
CA HIS A 129 11.28 -24.94 -3.74
C HIS A 129 10.23 -25.17 -2.64
N SER A 130 10.69 -25.59 -1.47
CA SER A 130 9.89 -25.93 -0.28
C SER A 130 9.35 -24.72 0.51
N THR A 131 9.49 -23.50 0.00
CA THR A 131 9.11 -22.25 0.69
C THR A 131 8.11 -21.42 -0.13
N PRO A 132 7.27 -20.58 0.50
CA PRO A 132 6.31 -19.77 -0.24
C PRO A 132 7.02 -18.91 -1.28
N PHE A 133 6.66 -19.13 -2.54
CA PHE A 133 7.30 -18.51 -3.69
C PHE A 133 7.10 -16.99 -3.64
N ASN A 134 8.23 -16.27 -3.65
CA ASN A 134 8.24 -14.82 -3.56
C ASN A 134 8.63 -14.25 -4.92
N THR A 135 7.65 -13.78 -5.70
CA THR A 135 7.85 -13.11 -6.98
C THR A 135 8.41 -11.69 -6.81
N PHE A 136 9.48 -11.53 -6.04
CA PHE A 136 10.27 -10.32 -6.10
C PHE A 136 11.31 -10.50 -7.20
N PRO A 137 11.15 -9.87 -8.39
CA PRO A 137 12.25 -9.80 -9.33
C PRO A 137 13.44 -9.15 -8.63
N THR A 138 14.52 -9.92 -8.49
CA THR A 138 15.80 -9.48 -7.90
C THR A 138 16.54 -8.51 -8.83
N ASN A 139 16.09 -8.35 -10.07
CA ASN A 139 16.70 -7.44 -11.03
C ASN A 139 15.66 -6.68 -11.86
N THR A 140 15.18 -5.57 -11.31
CA THR A 140 14.82 -4.42 -12.15
C THR A 140 15.85 -3.33 -11.89
N ARG A 141 16.54 -2.90 -12.97
CA ARG A 141 17.40 -1.71 -12.94
C ARG A 141 16.61 -0.56 -12.33
N GLY A 142 17.06 -0.13 -11.14
CA GLY A 142 16.45 0.94 -10.35
C GLY A 142 15.67 0.45 -9.13
N ARG A 143 16.34 -0.28 -8.21
CA ARG A 143 16.00 -0.66 -6.81
C ARG A 143 14.51 -0.83 -6.44
N PRO A 144 14.14 -1.80 -5.58
CA PRO A 144 12.83 -1.81 -4.94
C PRO A 144 12.57 -0.42 -4.35
N ARG A 145 11.58 0.30 -4.89
CA ARG A 145 11.13 1.56 -4.29
C ARG A 145 10.78 1.18 -2.86
N HIS A 146 11.42 1.80 -1.86
CA HIS A 146 10.96 1.59 -0.49
C HIS A 146 9.44 1.84 -0.49
N GLN A 147 8.65 0.93 0.08
CA GLN A 147 7.19 1.08 0.13
C GLN A 147 6.82 2.47 0.70
N PHE A 148 7.67 2.97 1.59
CA PHE A 148 7.63 4.31 2.14
C PHE A 148 7.60 5.44 1.09
N THR A 149 8.27 5.28 -0.04
CA THR A 149 8.28 6.24 -1.14
C THR A 149 6.91 6.40 -1.79
N LEU A 150 5.99 5.44 -1.67
CA LEU A 150 4.60 5.64 -2.08
C LEU A 150 3.91 6.71 -1.21
N LEU A 151 4.16 6.71 0.09
CA LEU A 151 3.65 7.73 1.00
C LEU A 151 4.26 9.10 0.65
N GLU A 152 5.55 9.16 0.36
CA GLU A 152 6.21 10.40 -0.06
C GLU A 152 5.65 10.97 -1.36
N LYS A 153 5.22 10.10 -2.29
CA LYS A 153 4.52 10.51 -3.51
C LYS A 153 3.14 11.08 -3.21
N ILE A 154 2.43 10.58 -2.21
CA ILE A 154 1.19 11.21 -1.72
C ILE A 154 1.49 12.62 -1.18
N SER A 155 2.58 12.80 -0.42
CA SER A 155 2.98 14.15 0.05
C SER A 155 3.20 15.10 -1.13
N ILE A 156 3.92 14.64 -2.16
CA ILE A 156 4.18 15.43 -3.37
C ILE A 156 2.86 15.76 -4.09
N HIS A 157 1.94 14.80 -4.20
CA HIS A 157 0.62 15.03 -4.78
C HIS A 157 -0.15 16.14 -4.06
N ARG A 158 -0.17 16.08 -2.73
CA ARG A 158 -0.80 17.10 -1.87
C ARG A 158 -0.12 18.46 -2.02
N PHE A 159 1.20 18.50 -2.09
CA PHE A 159 1.95 19.74 -2.34
C PHE A 159 1.64 20.36 -3.70
N HIS A 160 1.49 19.55 -4.75
CA HIS A 160 1.04 20.02 -6.06
C HIS A 160 -0.36 20.64 -6.01
N GLN A 161 -1.29 20.03 -5.27
CA GLN A 161 -2.67 20.55 -5.16
C GLN A 161 -2.72 21.92 -4.47
N VAL A 162 -1.80 22.21 -3.56
CA VAL A 162 -1.69 23.55 -2.93
C VAL A 162 -0.80 24.53 -3.69
N GLY A 163 -0.33 24.17 -4.89
CA GLY A 163 0.39 25.08 -5.78
C GLY A 163 1.93 25.01 -5.69
N TYR A 164 2.50 24.12 -4.89
CA TYR A 164 3.95 23.91 -4.89
C TYR A 164 4.41 23.08 -6.09
N SER A 165 5.59 23.42 -6.59
CA SER A 165 6.33 22.59 -7.55
C SER A 165 7.61 22.07 -6.91
N GLY A 166 8.13 20.95 -7.41
CA GLY A 166 9.41 20.37 -6.98
C GLY A 166 10.62 21.18 -7.45
N GLY A 167 10.48 22.49 -7.61
CA GLY A 167 11.53 23.38 -8.05
C GLY A 167 12.43 23.86 -6.90
N PRO A 168 13.54 24.54 -7.23
CA PRO A 168 14.51 25.03 -6.24
C PRO A 168 13.91 25.95 -5.17
N LYS A 169 12.82 26.68 -5.47
CA LYS A 169 12.14 27.56 -4.49
C LYS A 169 11.61 26.76 -3.29
N PHE A 170 10.83 25.71 -3.54
CA PHE A 170 10.27 24.86 -2.48
C PHE A 170 11.36 24.29 -1.57
N PHE A 171 12.46 23.78 -2.14
CA PHE A 171 13.53 23.18 -1.35
C PHE A 171 14.41 24.20 -0.62
N ARG A 172 14.57 25.42 -1.14
CA ARG A 172 15.25 26.51 -0.43
C ARG A 172 14.44 26.95 0.80
N GLU A 173 13.15 27.18 0.63
CA GLU A 173 12.25 27.58 1.72
C GLU A 173 12.13 26.51 2.82
N ASN A 174 12.23 25.23 2.44
CA ASN A 174 12.06 24.10 3.35
C ASN A 174 13.37 23.36 3.66
N ALA A 175 14.53 24.03 3.53
CA ALA A 175 15.84 23.39 3.72
C ALA A 175 16.05 22.81 5.13
N LYS A 176 15.45 23.42 6.16
CA LYS A 176 15.51 22.95 7.56
C LYS A 176 14.56 21.78 7.85
N ASP A 177 13.55 21.56 7.02
CA ASP A 177 12.63 20.44 7.17
C ASP A 177 13.23 19.19 6.51
N LYS A 178 13.72 18.25 7.33
CA LYS A 178 14.36 17.02 6.86
C LYS A 178 13.46 16.17 5.96
N TYR A 179 12.15 16.18 6.19
CA TYR A 179 11.22 15.41 5.38
C TYR A 179 11.05 16.06 4.00
N LYS A 180 10.67 17.35 3.96
CA LYS A 180 10.46 18.08 2.71
C LYS A 180 11.74 18.19 1.88
N SER A 181 12.87 18.50 2.50
CA SER A 181 14.18 18.51 1.82
C SER A 181 14.54 17.13 1.25
N GLY A 182 14.16 16.05 1.93
CA GLY A 182 14.32 14.67 1.43
C GLY A 182 13.54 14.38 0.15
N LEU A 183 12.41 15.05 -0.10
CA LEU A 183 11.59 14.85 -1.30
C LEU A 183 12.28 15.27 -2.61
N LYS A 184 13.41 16.01 -2.53
CA LYS A 184 14.21 16.40 -3.71
C LYS A 184 14.74 15.22 -4.52
N ARG A 185 14.84 14.05 -3.89
CA ARG A 185 15.33 12.82 -4.52
C ARG A 185 14.28 12.12 -5.39
N ILE A 186 13.03 12.53 -5.30
CA ILE A 186 11.91 11.96 -6.08
C ILE A 186 11.67 12.88 -7.26
N ASN A 187 11.37 12.32 -8.44
CA ASN A 187 10.89 13.10 -9.56
C ASN A 187 9.41 13.47 -9.34
N TRP A 188 9.13 14.76 -9.10
CA TRP A 188 7.78 15.21 -8.73
C TRP A 188 6.75 15.05 -9.85
N THR A 189 7.15 15.27 -11.11
CA THR A 189 6.27 15.06 -12.27
C THR A 189 5.89 13.60 -12.42
N LEU A 190 6.86 12.70 -12.28
CA LEU A 190 6.61 11.25 -12.32
C LEU A 190 5.77 10.81 -11.14
N ALA A 191 6.07 11.29 -9.93
CA ALA A 191 5.28 11.01 -8.72
C ALA A 191 3.80 11.38 -8.92
N GLN A 192 3.53 12.56 -9.49
CA GLN A 192 2.17 13.00 -9.78
C GLN A 192 1.46 12.08 -10.77
N ARG A 193 2.15 11.67 -11.85
CA ARG A 193 1.60 10.74 -12.84
C ARG A 193 1.26 9.38 -12.21
N GLU A 194 2.14 8.86 -11.37
CA GLU A 194 1.95 7.57 -10.69
C GLU A 194 0.82 7.60 -9.68
N ILE A 195 0.72 8.64 -8.84
CA ILE A 195 -0.41 8.78 -7.90
C ILE A 195 -1.73 8.89 -8.66
N ASN A 196 -1.79 9.66 -9.74
CA ASN A 196 -3.00 9.73 -10.57
C ASN A 196 -3.40 8.35 -11.15
N GLN A 197 -2.43 7.51 -11.50
CA GLN A 197 -2.70 6.14 -11.94
C GLN A 197 -3.23 5.27 -10.80
N HIS A 198 -2.62 5.34 -9.62
CA HIS A 198 -3.08 4.61 -8.43
C HIS A 198 -4.50 5.03 -8.01
N LEU A 199 -4.81 6.33 -8.02
CA LEU A 199 -6.14 6.84 -7.73
C LEU A 199 -7.18 6.31 -8.73
N LYS A 200 -6.84 6.27 -10.03
CA LYS A 200 -7.71 5.68 -11.06
C LYS A 200 -7.95 4.18 -10.84
N GLN A 201 -6.90 3.43 -10.50
CA GLN A 201 -7.01 2.00 -10.21
C GLN A 201 -7.88 1.75 -8.98
N ARG A 202 -7.59 2.46 -7.88
CA ARG A 202 -8.34 2.35 -6.63
C ARG A 202 -9.79 2.75 -6.79
N THR A 203 -10.10 3.78 -7.59
CA THR A 203 -11.48 4.14 -7.94
C THR A 203 -12.25 2.96 -8.57
N LYS A 204 -11.62 2.23 -9.51
CA LYS A 204 -12.24 1.04 -10.13
C LYS A 204 -12.47 -0.08 -9.12
N GLU A 205 -11.52 -0.28 -8.21
CA GLU A 205 -11.62 -1.28 -7.14
C GLU A 205 -12.76 -0.95 -6.17
N LEU A 206 -12.83 0.29 -5.68
CA LEU A 206 -13.90 0.76 -4.79
C LEU A 206 -15.28 0.68 -5.47
N ALA A 207 -15.36 0.95 -6.78
CA ALA A 207 -16.58 0.75 -7.55
C ALA A 207 -16.98 -0.74 -7.65
N ARG A 208 -16.00 -1.65 -7.78
CA ARG A 208 -16.24 -3.10 -7.77
C ARG A 208 -16.75 -3.56 -6.41
N ILE A 209 -16.14 -3.10 -5.31
CA ILE A 209 -16.56 -3.38 -3.93
C ILE A 209 -18.01 -2.92 -3.73
N SER A 210 -18.32 -1.69 -4.17
CA SER A 210 -19.68 -1.14 -4.03
C SER A 210 -20.70 -1.98 -4.82
N LYS A 211 -20.35 -2.39 -6.05
CA LYS A 211 -21.22 -3.24 -6.88
C LYS A 211 -21.45 -4.62 -6.27
N GLN A 212 -20.41 -5.24 -5.72
CA GLN A 212 -20.49 -6.58 -5.13
C GLN A 212 -21.29 -6.61 -3.83
N THR A 213 -21.18 -5.56 -3.02
CA THR A 213 -21.82 -5.48 -1.70
C THR A 213 -23.20 -4.83 -1.73
N GLY A 214 -23.55 -4.14 -2.82
CA GLY A 214 -24.77 -3.32 -2.92
C GLY A 214 -24.76 -2.10 -1.99
N LYS A 215 -23.62 -1.77 -1.37
CA LYS A 215 -23.45 -0.68 -0.40
C LYS A 215 -22.36 0.28 -0.87
N ASP A 216 -22.40 1.52 -0.38
CA ASP A 216 -21.30 2.47 -0.59
C ASP A 216 -20.01 1.90 0.03
N TRP A 217 -18.91 1.84 -0.72
CA TRP A 217 -17.60 1.38 -0.25
C TRP A 217 -17.15 2.07 1.04
N LYS A 218 -17.53 3.34 1.25
CA LYS A 218 -17.22 4.06 2.49
C LYS A 218 -17.86 3.36 3.68
N LYS A 219 -19.11 2.93 3.54
CA LYS A 219 -19.83 2.19 4.57
C LYS A 219 -19.26 0.78 4.75
N VAL A 220 -18.84 0.14 3.67
CA VAL A 220 -18.28 -1.21 3.73
C VAL A 220 -16.94 -1.24 4.44
N LEU A 221 -16.06 -0.27 4.15
CA LEU A 221 -14.67 -0.29 4.62
C LEU A 221 -14.46 0.47 5.92
N TYR A 222 -15.37 1.38 6.29
CA TYR A 222 -15.12 2.37 7.34
C TYR A 222 -16.26 2.62 8.34
N SER A 223 -17.37 1.88 8.22
CA SER A 223 -18.45 1.86 9.23
C SER A 223 -18.25 0.74 10.25
#